data_AF-A0A959V9K5-F1
#
_entry.id   AF-A0A959V9K5-F1
#
_cell.length_a   1.000
_cell.length_b   1.000
_cell.length_c   1.000
_cell.angle_alpha   90.00
_cell.angle_beta   90.00
_cell.angle_gamma   90.00
#
_symmetry.space_group_name_H-M   'P 1'
#
loop_
_entity.id
_entity.type
_entity.pdbx_description
1 polymer ?
#
loop_
_entity_poly.entity_id
_entity_poly.type
_entity_poly.pdbx_seq_one_letter_code
_entity_poly.pdbx_strand_id
1 'polypeptide(L)' 'MLRSSVRQALAALMTVAALCPGAKAQFYQGTQQEYGKNRVQYQDFLWQYYRFDRLETYFYKGGR' A
#
# COMPACT_ATOMS: atom_id res chain seq x y z
N MET A 1 -20.03 23.33 40.91
CA MET A 1 -19.85 21.90 40.56
C MET A 1 -19.23 21.73 39.17
N LEU A 2 -19.76 22.34 38.10
CA LEU A 2 -19.24 22.16 36.73
C LEU A 2 -17.74 22.51 36.55
N ARG A 3 -17.25 23.58 37.20
CA ARG A 3 -15.85 24.04 37.08
C ARG A 3 -14.82 23.13 37.78
N SER A 4 -15.19 22.48 38.88
CA SER A 4 -14.31 21.56 39.61
C SER A 4 -14.22 20.21 38.91
N SER A 5 -15.33 19.73 38.34
CA SER A 5 -15.35 18.50 37.53
C SER A 5 -14.51 18.63 36.26
N VAL A 6 -14.51 19.79 35.61
CA VAL A 6 -13.63 20.07 34.45
C VAL A 6 -12.15 20.06 34.85
N ARG A 7 -11.79 20.64 36.00
CA ARG A 7 -10.41 20.61 36.51
C ARG A 7 -9.94 19.20 36.85
N GLN A 8 -10.81 18.38 37.45
CA GLN A 8 -10.52 16.97 37.73
C GLN A 8 -10.34 16.16 36.44
N ALA A 9 -11.19 16.39 35.43
CA ALA A 9 -11.05 15.75 34.12
C ALA A 9 -9.73 16.14 33.41
N LEU A 10 -9.36 17.43 33.47
CA LEU A 10 -8.09 17.93 32.93
C LEU A 10 -6.88 17.32 33.67
N ALA A 11 -6.93 17.24 34.99
CA ALA A 11 -5.86 16.63 35.79
C ALA A 11 -5.70 15.13 35.50
N ALA A 12 -6.81 14.40 35.35
CA ALA A 12 -6.79 12.99 34.96
C ALA A 12 -6.18 12.81 33.56
N LEU A 13 -6.58 13.63 32.59
CA LEU A 13 -6.05 13.60 31.23
C LEU A 13 -4.54 13.84 31.18
N MET A 14 -4.06 14.83 31.94
CA MET A 14 -2.63 15.15 32.05
C MET A 14 -1.82 14.02 32.69
N THR A 15 -2.41 13.32 33.67
CA THR A 15 -1.76 12.19 34.34
C THR A 15 -1.63 11.00 33.40
N VAL A 16 -2.68 10.69 32.62
CA VAL A 16 -2.66 9.63 31.61
C VAL A 16 -1.62 9.91 30.51
N ALA A 17 -1.51 11.15 30.05
CA ALA A 17 -0.50 11.54 29.06
C ALA A 17 0.94 11.35 29.58
N ALA A 18 1.19 11.64 30.86
CA ALA A 18 2.50 11.49 31.48
C ALA A 18 2.95 10.02 31.67
N LEU A 19 1.99 9.09 31.76
CA LEU A 19 2.26 7.65 31.92
C LEU A 19 2.75 6.96 30.64
N CYS A 20 2.72 7.63 29.48
CA CYS A 20 3.08 7.02 28.19
C CYS A 20 4.11 7.84 27.38
N PRO A 21 5.34 8.08 27.91
CA PRO A 21 6.35 8.91 27.24
C PRO A 21 6.91 8.34 25.93
N GLY A 22 6.55 7.10 25.58
CA GLY A 22 7.08 6.38 24.42
C GLY A 22 6.04 5.97 23.38
N ALA A 23 4.81 6.49 23.45
CA ALA A 23 3.76 6.17 22.48
C ALA A 23 4.23 6.53 21.06
N LYS A 24 4.52 5.51 20.25
CA LYS A 24 4.81 5.69 18.82
C LYS A 24 3.47 5.82 18.11
N ALA A 25 3.22 6.97 17.50
CA ALA A 25 2.09 7.10 16.59
C ALA A 25 2.28 6.13 15.42
N GLN A 26 1.23 5.37 15.10
CA GLN A 26 1.22 4.51 13.92
C GLN A 26 1.01 5.37 12.68
N PHE A 27 2.09 5.92 12.15
CA PHE A 27 2.07 6.51 10.81
C PHE A 27 2.27 5.39 9.80
N TYR A 28 1.31 5.22 8.88
CA TYR A 28 1.46 4.30 7.76
C TYR A 28 2.52 4.86 6.80
N GLN A 29 3.79 4.55 7.03
CA GLN A 29 4.81 4.61 6.00
C GLN A 29 4.50 3.46 5.05
N GLY A 30 3.88 3.78 3.93
CA GLY A 30 3.35 2.80 2.97
C GLY A 30 4.29 1.63 2.72
N THR A 31 3.70 0.47 2.38
CA THR A 31 4.44 -0.77 2.12
C THR A 31 5.77 -0.46 1.43
N GLN A 32 6.90 -0.75 2.09
CA GLN A 32 8.26 -0.66 1.55
C GLN A 32 8.45 -1.71 0.44
N GLN A 33 7.63 -1.60 -0.59
CA GLN A 33 7.76 -2.34 -1.82
C GLN A 33 8.65 -1.49 -2.72
N GLU A 34 9.72 -2.08 -3.25
CA GLU A 34 10.48 -1.46 -4.33
C GLU A 34 9.49 -1.02 -5.42
N TYR A 35 9.44 0.29 -5.65
CA TYR A 35 8.62 0.86 -6.69
C TYR A 35 9.03 0.23 -8.02
N GLY A 36 8.13 -0.55 -8.64
CA GLY A 36 8.41 -1.24 -9.89
C GLY A 36 8.47 -2.77 -9.85
N LYS A 37 8.35 -3.41 -8.68
CA LYS A 37 8.33 -4.89 -8.60
C LYS A 37 7.15 -5.57 -9.30
N ASN A 38 6.13 -4.80 -9.71
CA ASN A 38 5.01 -5.23 -10.55
C ASN A 38 4.67 -4.17 -11.62
N ARG A 39 5.67 -3.64 -12.33
CA ARG A 39 5.41 -2.97 -13.62
C ARG A 39 5.51 -4.03 -14.70
N VAL A 40 4.50 -4.13 -15.57
CA VAL A 40 4.60 -4.90 -16.82
C VAL A 40 5.91 -4.49 -17.49
N GLN A 41 6.88 -5.40 -17.50
CA GLN A 41 8.15 -5.14 -18.17
C GLN A 41 7.85 -5.12 -19.66
N TYR A 42 8.10 -3.99 -20.32
CA TYR A 42 8.10 -3.94 -21.77
C TYR A 42 9.33 -4.71 -22.23
N GLN A 43 9.12 -5.95 -22.65
CA GLN A 43 10.14 -6.79 -23.26
C GLN A 43 9.84 -6.91 -24.74
N ASP A 44 10.88 -6.99 -25.57
CA ASP A 44 10.71 -7.23 -27.00
C ASP A 44 10.15 -8.64 -27.19
N PHE A 45 8.89 -8.71 -27.61
CA PHE A 45 8.23 -9.96 -27.93
C PHE A 45 8.46 -10.29 -29.40
N LEU A 46 9.09 -11.43 -29.67
CA LEU A 46 9.11 -12.00 -31.02
C LEU A 46 7.75 -12.64 -31.30
N TRP A 47 6.86 -11.88 -31.93
CA TRP A 47 5.56 -12.37 -32.37
C TRP A 47 5.71 -13.32 -33.55
N GLN A 48 5.07 -14.47 -33.45
CA GLN A 48 4.88 -15.41 -34.54
C GLN A 48 3.41 -15.44 -34.93
N TYR A 49 3.12 -15.67 -36.20
CA TYR A 49 1.75 -15.70 -36.70
C TYR A 49 1.51 -16.84 -37.68
N TYR A 50 0.28 -17.36 -37.66
CA TYR A 50 -0.28 -18.18 -38.72
C TYR A 50 -1.40 -17.40 -39.41
N ARG A 51 -1.37 -17.37 -40.74
CA ARG A 51 -2.38 -16.67 -41.55
C ARG A 51 -3.22 -17.68 -42.34
N PHE A 52 -4.53 -17.59 -42.16
CA PHE A 52 -5.53 -18.35 -42.89
C PHE A 52 -6.47 -17.39 -43.62
N ASP A 53 -7.23 -17.88 -44.60
CA ASP A 53 -8.12 -17.03 -45.42
C ASP A 53 -9.18 -16.25 -44.62
N ARG A 54 -9.52 -16.73 -43.42
CA ARG A 54 -10.59 -16.15 -42.58
C ARG A 54 -10.14 -15.66 -41.21
N LEU A 55 -8.91 -15.96 -40.79
CA LEU A 55 -8.39 -15.56 -39.49
C LEU A 55 -6.87 -15.57 -39.43
N GLU A 56 -6.34 -14.83 -38.47
CA GLU A 56 -4.92 -14.80 -38.14
C GLU A 56 -4.74 -15.13 -36.66
N THR A 57 -3.76 -15.98 -36.36
CA THR A 57 -3.43 -16.38 -35.00
C THR A 57 -2.06 -15.84 -34.65
N TYR A 58 -1.96 -15.04 -33.58
CA TYR A 58 -0.73 -14.45 -33.08
C TYR A 58 -0.31 -15.12 -31.76
N PHE A 59 0.97 -15.45 -31.60
CA PHE A 59 1.50 -16.10 -30.39
C PHE A 59 2.97 -15.73 -30.13
N TYR A 60 3.43 -15.93 -28.89
CA TYR A 60 4.82 -15.70 -28.47
C TYR A 60 5.52 -17.02 -28.16
N LYS A 61 6.86 -17.02 -28.27
CA LYS A 61 7.69 -18.20 -27.98
C LYS A 61 7.62 -18.53 -26.48
N GLY A 62 6.85 -19.56 -26.12
CA GLY A 62 6.60 -19.93 -24.72
C GLY A 62 5.16 -20.31 -24.41
N GLY A 63 4.23 -20.15 -25.36
CA GLY A 63 2.83 -20.58 -25.25
C GLY A 63 2.63 -22.11 -25.28
N ARG A 64 3.21 -22.84 -24.32
CA ARG A 64 2.72 -24.13 -23.83
C ARG A 64 2.04 -23.94 -22.49
#